data_AF-A0A7J0G447-F1
#
_entry.id   AF-A0A7J0G447-F1
#
_cell.length_a   1.000
_cell.length_b   1.000
_cell.length_c   1.000
_cell.angle_alpha   90.00
_cell.angle_beta   90.00
_cell.angle_gamma   90.00
#
_symmetry.space_group_name_H-M   'P 1'
#
loop_
_entity.id
_entity.type
_entity.pdbx_description
1 polymer ?
#
loop_
_entity_poly.entity_id
_entity_poly.type
_entity_poly.pdbx_seq_one_letter_code
_entity_poly.pdbx_strand_id
1 'polypeptide(L)'
;MYNGIGLQTPRGSGTNGYIQGNKFFVKPKSGKVVVDNKGFGAGQGTGGVTKKPNKEILEHDRKRQIELKLVILEDKLADQGYTDAEIADKLVEARRNLESTAASEEAAGGAAPLSFADKK
;
A
#
# COMPACT_ATOMS: atom_id res chain seq x y z
N MET A 1 35.77 -29.76 -5.63
CA MET A 1 35.23 -28.44 -6.01
C MET A 1 34.61 -28.48 -7.39
N TYR A 2 33.40 -27.93 -7.54
CA TYR A 2 32.69 -27.82 -8.82
C TYR A 2 32.15 -26.39 -8.95
N ASN A 3 32.39 -25.71 -10.08
CA ASN A 3 32.05 -24.30 -10.29
C ASN A 3 32.57 -23.33 -9.20
N GLY A 4 33.72 -23.65 -8.59
CA GLY A 4 34.30 -22.84 -7.49
C GLY A 4 33.52 -22.89 -6.17
N ILE A 5 32.53 -23.78 -6.05
CA ILE A 5 31.67 -23.90 -4.87
C ILE A 5 31.94 -25.25 -4.16
N GLY A 6 31.90 -25.23 -2.83
CA GLY A 6 32.00 -26.41 -1.97
C GLY A 6 33.42 -26.74 -1.48
N LEU A 7 33.60 -27.96 -0.99
CA LEU A 7 34.87 -28.43 -0.42
C LEU A 7 35.86 -28.87 -1.50
N GLN A 8 37.15 -28.68 -1.22
CA GLN A 8 38.23 -29.20 -2.06
C GLN A 8 38.32 -30.72 -1.96
N THR A 9 38.30 -31.26 -0.73
CA THR A 9 38.19 -32.69 -0.43
C THR A 9 37.25 -32.92 0.75
N PRO A 10 36.40 -33.96 0.74
CA PRO A 10 35.55 -34.32 1.89
C PRO A 10 36.35 -34.94 3.05
N ARG A 11 37.58 -35.42 2.79
CA ARG A 11 38.48 -35.95 3.82
C ARG A 11 38.81 -34.86 4.83
N GLY A 12 38.57 -35.15 6.12
CA GLY A 12 38.81 -34.20 7.21
C GLY A 12 37.63 -33.26 7.52
N SER A 13 36.56 -33.22 6.71
CA SER A 13 35.37 -32.43 7.03
C SER A 13 34.39 -33.15 7.98
N GLY A 14 34.59 -34.44 8.21
CA GLY A 14 33.68 -35.27 9.02
C GLY A 14 32.29 -35.48 8.40
N THR A 15 32.11 -35.16 7.12
CA THR A 15 30.86 -35.32 6.37
C THR A 15 31.11 -35.99 5.01
N ASN A 16 30.04 -36.35 4.30
CA ASN A 16 30.14 -36.96 2.96
C ASN A 16 30.49 -35.95 1.84
N GLY A 17 30.61 -34.65 2.14
CA GLY A 17 30.91 -33.61 1.16
C GLY A 17 29.77 -33.27 0.19
N TYR A 18 28.54 -33.65 0.50
CA TYR A 18 27.38 -33.35 -0.34
C TYR A 18 27.01 -31.85 -0.28
N ILE A 19 26.85 -31.22 -1.44
CA ILE A 19 26.61 -29.77 -1.58
C ILE A 19 25.26 -29.57 -2.27
N GLN A 20 24.36 -28.80 -1.66
CA GLN A 20 23.06 -28.43 -2.22
C GLN A 20 23.03 -26.96 -2.61
N GLY A 21 22.27 -26.63 -3.65
CA GLY A 21 21.96 -25.24 -3.99
C GLY A 21 20.98 -24.63 -2.98
N ASN A 22 21.19 -23.35 -2.63
CA ASN A 22 20.24 -22.61 -1.80
C ASN A 22 19.00 -22.21 -2.63
N LYS A 23 17.84 -22.80 -2.32
CA LYS A 23 16.56 -22.52 -2.98
C LYS A 23 15.97 -21.15 -2.63
N PHE A 24 16.36 -20.57 -1.50
CA PHE A 24 15.90 -19.26 -1.05
C PHE A 24 16.83 -18.12 -1.47
N PHE A 25 17.91 -18.43 -2.19
CA PHE A 25 18.84 -17.41 -2.64
C PHE A 25 18.22 -16.55 -3.75
N VAL A 26 17.84 -15.33 -3.40
CA VAL A 26 17.39 -14.33 -4.37
C VAL A 26 18.63 -13.69 -5.01
N LYS A 27 18.84 -13.92 -6.31
CA LYS A 27 19.95 -13.28 -7.04
C LYS A 27 19.79 -11.76 -6.98
N PRO A 28 20.78 -11.01 -6.47
CA PRO A 28 20.75 -9.56 -6.56
C PRO A 28 20.73 -9.18 -8.05
N LYS A 29 19.87 -8.23 -8.42
CA LYS A 29 19.89 -7.67 -9.78
C LYS A 29 21.28 -7.07 -9.99
N SER A 30 22.00 -7.56 -10.99
CA SER A 30 23.28 -6.99 -11.42
C SER A 30 23.05 -5.65 -12.12
N GLY A 31 22.64 -4.65 -11.35
CA GLY A 31 22.99 -3.28 -11.64
C GLY A 31 24.22 -3.01 -10.80
N LYS A 32 25.35 -2.70 -11.42
CA LYS A 32 26.43 -1.98 -10.72
C LYS A 32 25.75 -0.76 -10.10
N VAL A 33 25.49 -0.81 -8.80
CA VAL A 33 25.42 0.41 -8.01
C VAL A 33 26.85 0.88 -8.05
N VAL A 34 27.16 1.74 -9.03
CA VAL A 34 28.33 2.61 -8.92
C VAL A 34 28.05 3.37 -7.63
N VAL A 35 28.73 2.95 -6.56
CA VAL A 35 28.75 3.68 -5.29
C VAL A 35 29.62 4.90 -5.57
N ASP A 36 29.11 5.82 -6.37
CA ASP A 36 29.54 7.19 -6.29
C ASP A 36 29.15 7.62 -4.88
N ASN A 37 30.15 7.99 -4.08
CA ASN A 37 30.01 8.61 -2.75
C ASN A 37 29.38 10.00 -2.90
N LYS A 38 28.21 10.08 -3.52
CA LYS A 38 27.37 11.26 -3.60
C LYS A 38 26.10 10.88 -2.87
N GLY A 39 25.91 11.46 -1.69
CA GLY A 39 24.83 11.13 -0.77
C GLY A 39 23.49 10.98 -1.49
N PHE A 40 22.69 10.03 -1.00
CA PHE A 40 21.35 9.73 -1.49
C PHE A 40 20.61 11.00 -1.90
N GLY A 41 20.44 11.21 -3.21
CA GLY A 41 19.61 12.29 -3.73
C GLY A 41 18.15 12.06 -3.29
N ALA A 42 17.42 13.14 -3.03
CA ALA A 42 16.00 13.07 -2.67
C ALA A 42 15.23 12.23 -3.71
N GLY A 43 14.87 10.99 -3.35
CA GLY A 43 14.18 10.04 -4.24
C GLY A 43 14.94 8.75 -4.56
N GLN A 44 16.22 8.60 -4.20
CA GLN A 44 17.00 7.38 -4.41
C GLN A 44 16.71 6.35 -3.30
N GLY A 45 15.46 5.89 -3.25
CA GLY A 45 14.90 4.94 -2.28
C GLY A 45 13.48 4.50 -2.64
N THR A 46 12.84 5.20 -3.60
CA THR A 46 11.51 4.86 -4.13
C THR A 46 11.56 3.88 -5.30
N GLY A 47 12.75 3.34 -5.63
CA GLY A 47 13.02 2.39 -6.71
C GLY A 47 12.39 0.99 -6.56
N GLY A 48 11.21 0.91 -5.95
CA GLY A 48 10.38 -0.28 -5.82
C GLY A 48 8.89 -0.04 -6.08
N VAL A 49 8.44 1.21 -6.30
CA VAL A 49 7.01 1.55 -6.46
C VAL A 49 6.67 1.87 -7.92
N THR A 50 7.13 1.03 -8.86
CA THR A 50 6.74 1.15 -10.28
C THR A 50 5.53 0.27 -10.64
N LYS A 51 4.98 -0.48 -9.67
CA LYS A 51 3.70 -1.17 -9.86
C LYS A 51 2.56 -0.18 -9.61
N LYS A 52 1.66 -0.05 -10.58
CA LYS A 52 0.39 0.66 -10.38
C LYS A 52 -0.31 0.07 -9.14
N PRO A 53 -0.95 0.90 -8.30
CA PRO A 53 -1.73 0.41 -7.17
C PRO A 53 -2.77 -0.62 -7.65
N ASN A 54 -3.05 -1.63 -6.81
CA ASN A 54 -4.11 -2.60 -7.13
C ASN A 54 -5.46 -1.87 -7.13
N LYS A 55 -6.22 -2.04 -8.22
CA LYS A 55 -7.53 -1.41 -8.39
C LYS A 55 -8.51 -1.81 -7.28
N GLU A 56 -8.47 -3.07 -6.86
CA GLU A 56 -9.32 -3.59 -5.78
C GLU A 56 -9.09 -2.86 -4.46
N ILE A 57 -7.84 -2.54 -4.15
CA ILE A 57 -7.48 -1.80 -2.93
C ILE A 57 -8.01 -0.37 -3.01
N LEU A 58 -7.83 0.28 -4.17
CA LEU A 58 -8.33 1.65 -4.39
C LEU A 58 -9.86 1.72 -4.26
N GLU A 59 -10.57 0.77 -4.86
CA GLU A 59 -12.03 0.69 -4.76
C GLU A 59 -12.50 0.44 -3.32
N HIS A 60 -11.78 -0.41 -2.58
CA HIS A 60 -12.09 -0.68 -1.18
C HIS A 60 -11.88 0.56 -0.31
N ASP A 61 -10.77 1.27 -0.49
CA ASP A 61 -10.47 2.50 0.25
C ASP A 61 -11.50 3.59 -0.04
N ARG A 62 -11.98 3.71 -1.29
CA ARG A 62 -13.07 4.63 -1.66
C ARG A 62 -14.37 4.30 -0.93
N LYS A 63 -14.81 3.04 -0.94
CA LYS A 63 -16.00 2.61 -0.20
C LYS A 63 -15.84 2.90 1.29
N ARG A 64 -14.68 2.57 1.85
CA ARG A 64 -14.35 2.87 3.26
C ARG A 64 -14.45 4.36 3.57
N GLN A 65 -13.99 5.25 2.69
CA GLN A 65 -14.10 6.69 2.88
C GLN A 65 -15.54 7.18 2.88
N ILE A 66 -16.41 6.61 2.05
CA ILE A 66 -17.84 6.94 2.03
C ILE A 66 -18.49 6.52 3.35
N GLU A 67 -18.28 5.27 3.78
CA GLU A 67 -18.83 4.76 5.05
C GLU A 67 -18.33 5.57 6.26
N LEU A 68 -17.04 5.92 6.28
CA LEU A 68 -16.50 6.79 7.35
C LEU A 68 -17.19 8.15 7.39
N LYS A 69 -17.45 8.78 6.24
CA LYS A 69 -18.15 10.07 6.20
C LYS A 69 -19.60 9.93 6.68
N LEU A 70 -20.27 8.82 6.39
CA LEU A 70 -21.63 8.54 6.86
C LEU A 70 -21.68 8.36 8.38
N VAL A 71 -20.75 7.57 8.95
CA VAL A 71 -20.67 7.37 10.41
C VAL A 71 -20.42 8.70 11.13
N ILE A 72 -19.50 9.53 10.63
CA ILE A 72 -19.25 10.86 11.21
C ILE A 72 -20.49 11.75 11.12
N LEU A 73 -21.30 11.61 10.07
CA LEU A 73 -22.53 12.38 9.91
C LEU A 73 -23.62 11.89 10.87
N GLU A 74 -23.75 10.58 11.03
CA GLU A 74 -24.64 9.93 12.01
C GLU A 74 -24.34 10.43 13.43
N ASP A 75 -23.08 10.36 13.87
CA ASP A 75 -22.65 10.84 15.18
C ASP A 75 -23.00 12.32 15.38
N LYS A 76 -22.75 13.16 14.37
CA LYS A 76 -23.07 14.61 14.43
C LYS A 76 -24.57 14.88 14.53
N LEU A 77 -25.40 14.10 13.84
CA LEU A 77 -26.86 14.28 13.91
C LEU A 77 -27.42 13.75 15.24
N ALA A 78 -26.84 12.67 15.76
CA ALA A 78 -27.18 12.15 17.08
C ALA A 78 -26.84 13.17 18.19
N ASP A 79 -25.65 13.79 18.13
CA ASP A 79 -25.24 14.86 19.05
C ASP A 79 -26.16 16.10 18.98
N GLN A 80 -26.74 16.37 17.81
CA GLN A 80 -27.69 17.47 17.59
C GLN A 80 -29.11 17.14 18.09
N GLY A 81 -29.37 15.90 18.51
CA GLY A 81 -30.66 15.46 19.05
C GLY A 81 -31.72 15.16 17.99
N TYR A 82 -31.32 14.83 16.75
CA TYR A 82 -32.28 14.34 15.75
C TYR A 82 -32.83 12.96 16.13
N THR A 83 -34.02 12.65 15.64
CA THR A 83 -34.61 11.31 15.83
C THR A 83 -34.01 10.30 14.86
N ASP A 84 -33.92 9.03 15.25
CA ASP A 84 -33.33 7.96 14.43
C ASP A 84 -33.93 7.86 13.01
N ALA A 85 -35.22 8.17 12.88
CA ALA A 85 -35.92 8.19 11.59
C ALA A 85 -35.41 9.31 10.67
N GLU A 86 -35.24 10.52 11.20
CA GLU A 86 -34.71 11.66 10.45
C GLU A 86 -33.23 11.49 10.10
N ILE A 87 -32.47 10.83 10.98
CA ILE A 87 -31.07 10.47 10.74
C ILE A 87 -30.98 9.48 9.57
N ALA A 88 -31.82 8.45 9.55
CA ALA A 88 -31.84 7.45 8.48
C ALA A 88 -32.14 8.09 7.11
N ASP A 89 -33.13 8.98 7.03
CA ASP A 89 -33.48 9.66 5.78
C ASP A 89 -32.32 10.54 5.27
N LYS A 90 -31.70 11.32 6.17
CA LYS A 90 -30.53 12.15 5.84
C LYS A 90 -29.31 11.33 5.43
N LEU A 91 -29.10 10.16 6.03
CA LEU A 91 -28.00 9.26 5.65
C LEU A 91 -28.20 8.66 4.26
N VAL A 92 -29.43 8.32 3.88
CA VAL A 92 -29.74 7.82 2.53
C VAL A 92 -29.47 8.90 1.48
N GLU A 93 -29.85 10.14 1.75
CA GLU A 93 -29.55 11.27 0.87
C GLU A 93 -28.04 11.55 0.79
N ALA A 94 -27.36 11.58 1.95
CA ALA A 94 -25.92 11.79 2.02
C ALA A 94 -25.15 10.70 1.27
N ARG A 95 -25.58 9.45 1.36
CA ARG A 95 -24.97 8.32 0.65
C ARG A 95 -25.06 8.50 -0.87
N ARG A 96 -26.24 8.84 -1.40
CA ARG A 96 -26.43 9.10 -2.85
C ARG A 96 -25.56 10.27 -3.34
N ASN A 97 -25.42 11.31 -2.52
CA ASN A 97 -24.58 12.46 -2.85
C ASN A 97 -23.08 12.11 -2.81
N LEU A 98 -22.62 11.33 -1.83
CA LEU A 98 -21.23 10.90 -1.73
C LEU A 98 -20.84 9.91 -2.82
N GLU A 99 -21.74 9.01 -3.22
CA GLU A 99 -21.52 8.09 -4.34
C GLU A 99 -21.46 8.83 -5.69
N SER A 100 -22.32 9.83 -5.92
CA SER A 100 -22.31 10.60 -7.17
C SER A 100 -21.10 11.53 -7.30
N THR A 101 -20.64 12.13 -6.19
CA THR A 101 -19.41 12.94 -6.16
C THR A 101 -18.15 12.09 -6.31
N ALA A 102 -18.10 10.91 -5.68
CA ALA A 102 -16.99 9.98 -5.89
C ALA A 102 -16.91 9.47 -7.33
N ALA A 103 -18.05 9.26 -7.99
CA ALA A 103 -18.12 8.86 -9.39
C ALA A 103 -17.65 9.98 -10.35
N SER A 104 -17.88 11.26 -10.02
CA SER A 104 -17.38 12.38 -10.82
C SER A 104 -15.88 12.63 -10.63
N GLU A 105 -15.34 12.37 -9.44
CA GLU A 105 -13.89 12.41 -9.17
C GLU A 105 -13.11 11.32 -9.95
N GLU A 106 -13.73 10.17 -10.23
CA GLU A 106 -13.15 9.14 -11.10
C GLU A 106 -12.94 9.63 -12.54
N ALA A 107 -13.86 10.44 -13.07
CA ALA A 107 -13.78 11.00 -14.42
C ALA A 107 -12.73 12.12 -14.53
N ALA A 108 -12.42 12.79 -13.42
CA ALA A 108 -11.49 13.93 -13.37
C ALA A 108 -10.00 13.53 -13.15
N GLY A 109 -9.69 12.25 -12.92
CA GLY A 109 -8.31 11.75 -12.91
C GLY A 109 -7.41 12.30 -11.78
N GLY A 110 -7.98 12.73 -10.66
CA GLY A 110 -7.25 13.34 -9.55
C GLY A 110 -7.28 12.49 -8.28
N ALA A 111 -6.23 11.71 -8.03
CA ALA A 111 -5.99 11.11 -6.72
C ALA A 111 -5.39 12.18 -5.78
N ALA A 112 -6.22 13.04 -5.21
CA ALA A 112 -5.83 13.88 -4.08
C ALA A 112 -6.14 13.11 -2.78
N PRO A 113 -5.17 12.83 -1.91
CA PRO A 113 -5.49 12.38 -0.56
C PRO A 113 -6.19 13.54 0.15
N LEU A 114 -7.46 13.35 0.52
CA LEU A 114 -8.18 14.29 1.38
C LEU A 114 -7.47 14.31 2.73
N SER A 115 -6.54 15.25 2.91
CA SER A 115 -5.87 15.53 4.17
C SER A 115 -6.90 16.11 5.13
N PHE A 116 -7.30 15.33 6.13
CA PHE A 116 -7.99 15.85 7.31
C PHE A 116 -6.98 16.63 8.16
N ALA A 117 -6.79 17.90 7.80
CA ALA A 117 -6.16 18.87 8.68
C ALA A 117 -7.26 19.46 9.55
N ASP A 118 -7.46 18.89 10.75
CA ASP A 118 -8.18 19.57 11.81
C ASP A 118 -7.43 20.86 12.15
N LYS A 119 -7.96 22.00 11.69
CA LYS A 119 -7.53 23.30 12.19
C LYS A 119 -8.03 23.42 13.62
N LYS A 120 -7.08 23.34 14.54
CA LYS A 120 -7.22 23.66 15.96
C LYS A 120 -7.50 25.15 16.16
#